data_AF-A0A915EIC6-F1
#
_entry.id   AF-A0A915EIC6-F1
#
_cell.length_a   1.000
_cell.length_b   1.000
_cell.length_c   1.000
_cell.angle_alpha   90.00
_cell.angle_beta   90.00
_cell.angle_gamma   90.00
#
_symmetry.space_group_name_H-M   'P 1'
#
loop_
_entity.id
_entity.type
_entity.pdbx_description
1 polymer ?
#
loop_
_entity_poly.entity_id
_entity_poly.type
_entity_poly.pdbx_seq_one_letter_code
_entity_poly.pdbx_strand_id
1 'polypeptide(L)'
;MNMSSKIFIVPFALFAASVLAVQSNKNGPPDLPEGLLPDPIFDKSLPFCYKHEPCGFYSMTLFKDDVKFTWINSHCRCLPTKQCVFDRVDSKRQVYREICAPIESTDGNSFKALPFLLF
;
A
#
# COMPACT_ATOMS: atom_id res chain seq x y z
N MET A 1 39.70 -17.04 -50.10
CA MET A 1 40.29 -16.11 -49.12
C MET A 1 39.22 -15.10 -48.71
N ASN A 2 38.92 -15.04 -47.40
CA ASN A 2 38.21 -14.01 -46.60
C ASN A 2 36.79 -13.58 -47.05
N MET A 3 35.68 -13.77 -46.32
CA MET A 3 35.34 -13.86 -44.88
C MET A 3 35.50 -12.55 -44.08
N SER A 4 34.43 -11.73 -44.06
CA SER A 4 33.99 -10.80 -42.99
C SER A 4 32.81 -9.97 -43.54
N SER A 5 31.52 -10.20 -43.24
CA SER A 5 30.82 -10.21 -41.95
C SER A 5 31.21 -9.05 -41.02
N LYS A 6 30.28 -8.10 -40.86
CA LYS A 6 29.81 -7.61 -39.54
C LYS A 6 28.61 -6.66 -39.72
N ILE A 7 27.43 -7.27 -39.60
CA ILE A 7 26.18 -6.62 -39.23
C ILE A 7 26.35 -6.13 -37.78
N PHE A 8 26.22 -4.83 -37.55
CA PHE A 8 26.10 -4.26 -36.20
C PHE A 8 24.60 -4.16 -35.87
N ILE A 9 24.06 -5.30 -35.43
CA ILE A 9 22.89 -5.30 -34.56
C ILE A 9 23.45 -5.67 -33.19
N VAL A 10 23.13 -4.89 -32.17
CA VAL A 10 22.66 -5.38 -30.86
C VAL A 10 22.35 -4.17 -29.95
N PRO A 11 21.36 -4.35 -29.06
CA PRO A 11 20.27 -3.40 -28.84
C PRO A 11 20.26 -2.94 -27.37
N PHE A 12 19.08 -2.71 -26.81
CA PHE A 12 18.80 -2.57 -25.38
C PHE A 12 19.16 -1.23 -24.75
N ALA A 13 18.42 -0.18 -25.13
CA ALA A 13 18.02 0.78 -24.11
C ALA A 13 16.96 0.08 -23.23
N LEU A 14 17.41 -0.38 -22.07
CA LEU A 14 16.58 -0.96 -21.03
C LEU A 14 15.43 -0.02 -20.70
N PHE A 15 14.22 -0.35 -21.15
CA PHE A 15 13.02 0.07 -20.44
C PHE A 15 13.01 -0.68 -19.11
N ALA A 16 13.59 -0.07 -18.09
CA ALA A 16 13.36 -0.46 -16.71
C ALA A 16 11.89 -0.20 -16.40
N ALA A 17 11.03 -1.17 -16.73
CA ALA A 17 9.67 -1.23 -16.23
C ALA A 17 9.77 -1.26 -14.71
N SER A 18 9.57 -0.08 -14.12
CA SER A 18 9.54 0.11 -12.69
C SER A 18 8.32 -0.61 -12.17
N VAL A 19 8.50 -1.86 -11.75
CA VAL A 19 7.48 -2.61 -11.03
C VAL A 19 7.18 -1.82 -9.77
N LEU A 20 6.06 -1.09 -9.78
CA LEU A 20 5.46 -0.49 -8.60
C LEU A 20 5.20 -1.64 -7.63
N ALA A 21 5.83 -1.59 -6.46
CA ALA A 21 5.51 -2.55 -5.41
C ALA A 21 4.13 -2.16 -4.87
N VAL A 22 3.09 -2.73 -5.49
CA VAL A 22 1.71 -2.59 -5.05
C VAL A 22 1.58 -3.33 -3.73
N GLN A 23 1.55 -2.60 -2.61
CA GLN A 23 1.16 -3.16 -1.32
C GLN A 23 -0.37 -3.19 -1.31
N SER A 24 -0.96 -4.29 -1.79
CA SER A 24 -2.42 -4.44 -1.82
C SER A 24 -2.98 -4.45 -0.40
N ASN A 25 -3.91 -3.54 -0.12
CA ASN A 25 -4.55 -3.45 1.19
C ASN A 25 -5.88 -4.22 1.15
N LYS A 26 -5.94 -5.35 1.87
CA LYS A 26 -7.16 -6.16 2.00
C LYS A 26 -7.99 -5.80 3.24
N ASN A 27 -7.50 -4.92 4.10
CA ASN A 27 -8.07 -4.64 5.41
C ASN A 27 -8.50 -3.16 5.47
N GLY A 28 -9.60 -2.86 4.78
CA GLY A 28 -10.30 -1.58 4.93
C GLY A 28 -11.00 -1.46 6.29
N PRO A 29 -11.61 -0.30 6.60
CA PRO A 29 -12.49 -0.16 7.75
C PRO A 29 -13.56 -1.25 7.76
N PRO A 30 -13.98 -1.74 8.95
CA PRO A 30 -14.91 -2.86 9.07
C PRO A 30 -16.28 -2.62 8.39
N ASP A 31 -16.68 -1.35 8.25
CA ASP A 31 -17.95 -0.96 7.63
C ASP A 31 -17.81 -0.61 6.14
N LEU A 32 -16.61 -0.77 5.57
CA LEU A 32 -16.35 -0.44 4.17
C LEU A 32 -16.29 -1.72 3.32
N PRO A 33 -17.08 -1.81 2.23
CA PRO A 33 -16.97 -2.92 1.30
C PRO A 33 -15.53 -3.13 0.82
N GLU A 34 -15.11 -4.40 0.75
CA GLU A 34 -13.81 -4.76 0.19
C GLU A 34 -13.65 -4.20 -1.23
N GLY A 35 -12.49 -3.60 -1.52
CA GLY A 35 -12.19 -3.05 -2.85
C GLY A 35 -12.62 -1.60 -3.10
N LEU A 36 -13.16 -0.88 -2.11
CA LEU A 36 -13.42 0.57 -2.23
C LEU A 36 -12.17 1.45 -2.08
N LEU A 37 -11.13 0.92 -1.45
CA LEU A 37 -9.86 1.63 -1.28
C LEU A 37 -9.00 1.34 -2.52
N PRO A 38 -8.55 2.38 -3.26
CA PRO A 38 -7.61 2.17 -4.36
C PRO A 38 -6.28 1.66 -3.81
N ASP A 39 -5.51 0.93 -4.61
CA ASP A 39 -4.20 0.44 -4.17
C ASP A 39 -3.26 1.61 -3.80
N PRO A 40 -2.56 1.53 -2.65
CA PRO A 40 -1.65 2.58 -2.23
C PRO A 40 -0.40 2.62 -3.11
N ILE A 41 0.03 3.82 -3.47
CA ILE A 41 1.24 4.05 -4.27
C ILE A 41 2.35 4.54 -3.34
N PHE A 42 3.34 3.68 -3.09
CA PHE A 42 4.50 4.01 -2.26
C PHE A 42 5.71 4.42 -3.10
N ASP A 43 6.35 5.53 -2.72
CA ASP A 43 7.67 5.87 -3.23
C ASP A 43 8.73 4.95 -2.60
N LYS A 44 9.59 4.36 -3.45
CA LYS A 44 10.71 3.50 -3.06
C LYS A 44 11.81 4.26 -2.32
N SER A 45 11.83 5.59 -2.38
CA SER A 45 12.78 6.42 -1.62
C SER A 45 12.44 6.52 -0.13
N LEU A 46 11.20 6.21 0.26
CA LEU A 46 10.73 6.38 1.64
C LEU A 46 11.43 5.41 2.61
N PRO A 47 11.71 5.87 3.85
CA PRO A 47 12.28 5.02 4.90
C PRO A 47 11.27 3.94 5.33
N PHE A 48 11.78 2.95 6.06
CA PHE A 48 10.90 1.99 6.73
C PHE A 48 10.22 2.63 7.94
N CYS A 49 8.94 2.30 8.16
CA CYS A 49 8.18 2.80 9.28
C CYS A 49 8.73 2.35 10.63
N TYR A 50 8.83 3.28 11.57
CA TYR A 50 9.06 2.99 12.98
C TYR A 50 7.75 2.58 13.68
N LYS A 51 7.85 2.10 14.92
CA LYS A 51 6.74 1.49 15.65
C LYS A 51 5.51 2.41 15.72
N HIS A 52 4.37 1.92 15.23
CA HIS A 52 3.09 2.64 15.16
C HIS A 52 3.09 3.92 14.32
N GLU A 53 4.13 4.20 13.52
CA GLU A 53 4.07 5.28 12.55
C GLU A 53 3.05 4.97 11.46
N PRO A 54 2.36 6.00 10.93
CA PRO A 54 1.44 5.77 9.82
C PRO A 54 2.24 5.40 8.58
N CYS A 55 1.85 4.37 7.83
CA CYS A 55 2.44 4.10 6.52
C CYS A 55 1.85 5.03 5.45
N GLY A 56 0.58 5.41 5.58
CA GLY A 56 -0.05 6.40 4.72
C GLY A 56 -1.47 6.74 5.13
N PHE A 57 -2.13 7.49 4.24
CA PHE A 57 -3.45 8.07 4.51
C PHE A 57 -4.33 8.07 3.26
N TYR A 58 -5.61 7.75 3.45
CA TYR A 58 -6.66 8.01 2.47
C TYR A 58 -7.55 9.19 2.89
N SER A 59 -7.98 9.99 1.93
CA SER A 59 -9.10 10.94 2.10
C SER A 59 -10.37 10.31 1.59
N MET A 60 -11.49 10.59 2.25
CA MET A 60 -12.82 10.28 1.75
C MET A 60 -13.48 11.55 1.23
N THR A 61 -13.98 11.50 0.00
CA THR A 61 -14.81 12.55 -0.59
C THR A 61 -16.22 12.01 -0.78
N LEU A 62 -17.21 12.70 -0.20
CA LEU A 62 -18.62 12.38 -0.36
C LEU A 62 -19.18 13.11 -1.58
N PHE A 63 -19.68 12.37 -2.54
CA PHE A 63 -20.50 12.87 -3.64
C PHE A 63 -21.97 12.60 -3.35
N LYS A 64 -22.87 13.22 -4.15
CA LYS A 64 -24.32 13.14 -3.92
C LYS A 64 -24.85 11.69 -3.83
N ASP A 65 -24.27 10.79 -4.62
CA ASP A 65 -24.69 9.38 -4.74
C ASP A 65 -23.52 8.39 -4.62
N ASP A 66 -22.31 8.84 -4.26
CA ASP A 66 -21.09 8.01 -4.27
C ASP A 66 -20.08 8.44 -3.21
N VAL A 67 -19.21 7.52 -2.78
CA VAL A 67 -18.11 7.78 -1.85
C VAL A 67 -16.80 7.39 -2.51
N LYS A 68 -15.91 8.36 -2.67
CA LYS A 68 -14.61 8.13 -3.27
C LYS A 68 -13.50 8.20 -2.24
N PHE A 69 -12.69 7.15 -2.19
CA PHE A 69 -11.43 7.14 -1.47
C PHE A 69 -10.28 7.56 -2.38
N THR A 70 -9.34 8.33 -1.86
CA THR A 70 -8.15 8.76 -2.60
C THR A 70 -6.92 8.66 -1.72
N TRP A 71 -5.88 7.99 -2.20
CA TRP A 71 -4.59 7.93 -1.52
C TRP A 71 -3.96 9.32 -1.53
N ILE A 72 -3.71 9.88 -0.35
CA ILE A 72 -3.20 11.26 -0.23
C ILE A 72 -1.67 11.23 -0.26
N ASN A 73 -1.10 10.43 0.63
CA ASN A 73 0.34 10.46 0.88
C ASN A 73 0.80 9.17 1.56
N SER A 74 1.99 8.73 1.17
CA SER A 74 2.78 7.72 1.85
C SER A 74 3.77 8.41 2.80
N HIS A 75 3.77 8.02 4.07
CA HIS A 75 4.69 8.58 5.06
C HIS A 75 5.97 7.74 5.20
N CYS A 76 5.83 6.41 5.16
CA CYS A 76 6.93 5.46 5.24
C CYS A 76 6.48 4.11 4.65
N ARG A 77 7.42 3.22 4.38
CA ARG A 77 7.13 1.87 3.87
C ARG A 77 7.14 0.84 4.97
N CYS A 78 6.23 -0.13 4.89
CA CYS A 78 6.29 -1.29 5.75
C CYS A 78 7.48 -2.19 5.39
N LEU A 79 8.04 -2.86 6.41
CA LEU A 79 9.00 -3.94 6.20
C LEU A 79 8.36 -5.05 5.36
N PRO A 80 9.13 -5.86 4.61
CA PRO A 80 8.59 -6.92 3.76
C PRO A 80 7.72 -7.96 4.49
N THR A 81 7.86 -8.09 5.81
CA THR A 81 7.06 -8.99 6.67
C THR A 81 5.76 -8.35 7.19
N LYS A 82 5.49 -7.11 6.80
CA LYS A 82 4.37 -6.30 7.25
C LYS A 82 3.62 -5.71 6.05
N GLN A 83 2.33 -5.48 6.22
CA GLN A 83 1.47 -4.80 5.27
C GLN A 83 0.88 -3.53 5.89
N CYS A 84 0.63 -2.54 5.04
CA CYS A 84 -0.05 -1.32 5.43
C CYS A 84 -1.56 -1.63 5.51
N VAL A 85 -2.15 -1.45 6.69
CA VAL A 85 -3.56 -1.76 6.98
C VAL A 85 -4.23 -0.59 7.67
N PHE A 86 -5.55 -0.52 7.56
CA PHE A 86 -6.33 0.48 8.28
C PHE A 86 -6.11 0.39 9.81
N ASP A 87 -5.89 1.54 10.43
CA ASP A 87 -5.79 1.71 11.89
C ASP A 87 -7.03 2.39 12.44
N ARG A 88 -7.27 3.64 12.01
CA ARG A 88 -8.37 4.48 12.50
C ARG A 88 -8.64 5.65 11.56
N VAL A 89 -9.78 6.30 11.76
CA VAL A 89 -10.05 7.60 11.15
C VAL A 89 -9.51 8.70 12.05
N ASP A 90 -8.63 9.56 11.53
CA ASP A 90 -8.25 10.80 12.19
C ASP A 90 -9.37 11.83 11.98
N SER A 91 -10.24 11.98 12.98
CA SER A 91 -11.41 12.86 12.92
C SER A 91 -11.06 14.34 12.75
N LYS A 92 -9.85 14.77 13.17
CA LYS A 92 -9.42 16.16 13.00
C LYS A 92 -9.10 16.50 11.54
N ARG A 93 -8.63 15.51 10.80
CA ARG A 93 -8.21 15.67 9.39
C ARG A 93 -9.17 15.00 8.41
N GLN A 94 -10.14 14.23 8.92
CA GLN A 94 -11.07 13.40 8.13
C GLN A 94 -10.34 12.46 7.17
N VAL A 95 -9.22 11.89 7.63
CA VAL A 95 -8.42 10.94 6.86
C VAL A 95 -8.41 9.57 7.52
N TYR A 96 -8.41 8.54 6.68
CA TYR A 96 -8.25 7.16 7.09
C TYR A 96 -6.76 6.90 7.20
N ARG A 97 -6.31 6.63 8.42
CA ARG A 97 -4.92 6.39 8.76
C ARG A 97 -4.61 4.91 8.65
N GLU A 98 -3.46 4.60 8.07
CA GLU A 98 -2.96 3.23 7.95
C GLU A 98 -1.65 3.04 8.71
N ILE A 99 -1.42 1.84 9.23
CA ILE A 99 -0.19 1.45 9.94
C ILE A 99 0.36 0.12 9.41
N CYS A 100 1.63 -0.13 9.68
CA CYS A 100 2.24 -1.43 9.37
C CYS A 100 1.86 -2.50 10.40
N ALA A 101 1.04 -3.46 9.98
CA ALA A 101 0.74 -4.67 10.73
C ALA A 101 1.46 -5.88 10.13
N PRO A 102 1.74 -6.94 10.91
CA PRO A 102 2.19 -8.21 10.35
C PRO A 102 1.27 -8.68 9.23
N ILE A 103 1.83 -9.28 8.17
CA ILE A 103 1.02 -9.97 7.17
C ILE A 103 0.45 -11.20 7.88
N GLU A 104 -0.86 -11.25 8.12
CA GLU A 104 -1.49 -12.49 8.54
C GLU A 104 -1.30 -13.51 7.42
N SER A 105 -0.50 -14.55 7.69
CA SER A 105 -0.55 -15.75 6.89
C SER A 105 -1.98 -16.25 6.96
N THR A 106 -2.66 -16.31 5.83
CA THR A 106 -3.99 -16.92 5.67
C THR A 106 -3.92 -18.42 6.00
N ASP A 107 -3.77 -18.74 7.27
CA ASP A 107 -4.20 -19.98 7.89
C ASP A 107 -5.45 -19.59 8.68
N GLY A 108 -6.61 -20.01 8.18
CA GLY A 108 -7.92 -19.49 8.54
C GLY A 108 -8.23 -19.54 10.03
N ASN A 109 -7.97 -18.45 10.72
CA ASN A 109 -8.68 -18.08 11.94
C ASN A 109 -8.73 -16.56 12.03
N SER A 110 -9.90 -16.05 11.67
CA SER A 110 -10.45 -14.75 12.04
C SER A 110 -10.00 -14.36 13.45
N PHE A 111 -8.94 -13.54 13.54
CA PHE A 111 -8.61 -12.87 14.79
C PHE A 111 -9.66 -11.80 15.01
N LYS A 112 -10.68 -12.19 15.77
CA LYS A 112 -11.54 -11.27 16.51
C LYS A 112 -10.69 -10.11 17.01
N ALA A 113 -11.11 -8.90 16.64
CA ALA A 113 -10.71 -7.67 17.28
C ALA A 113 -10.64 -7.89 18.80
N LEU A 114 -9.41 -7.93 19.34
CA LEU A 114 -9.20 -7.90 20.77
C LEU A 114 -9.56 -6.50 21.24
N PRO A 115 -10.55 -6.33 22.12
CA PRO A 115 -10.77 -5.05 22.77
C PRO A 115 -9.58 -4.84 23.71
N PHE A 116 -8.69 -3.90 23.36
CA PHE A 116 -7.80 -3.30 24.34
C PHE A 116 -8.64 -2.45 25.29
N LEU A 117 -9.22 -3.09 26.30
CA LEU A 117 -9.72 -2.45 27.52
C LEU A 117 -9.21 -3.24 28.72
N LEU A 118 -7.96 -2.96 29.08
CA LEU A 118 -7.50 -3.01 30.46
C LEU A 118 -6.75 -1.69 30.68
N PHE A 119 -7.43 -0.71 31.25
CA PHE A 119 -7.04 0.10 32.41
C PHE A 119 -8.20 1.04 32.78
#